data_AF-I1KMX1-F1
#
_entry.id   AF-I1KMX1-F1
#
_cell.length_a   1.000
_cell.length_b   1.000
_cell.length_c   1.000
_cell.angle_alpha   90.00
_cell.angle_beta   90.00
_cell.angle_gamma   90.00
#
_symmetry.space_group_name_H-M   'P 1'
#
loop_
_entity.id
_entity.type
_entity.pdbx_description
1 polymer ?
#
loop_
_entity_poly.entity_id
_entity_poly.type
_entity_poly.pdbx_seq_one_letter_code
_entity_poly.pdbx_strand_id
1 'polypeptide(L)'
;MEGIEHRRVNVNGINMHIAEKGEGPLILFIHGFPDLWYSWRHQIAALASLGYRCVAPDLRGYGDTDLPATPTAYTSLHVVGDLTELLDVVAGDEEKVFVVGHDWGAMTAWSLSLYRSERIKALVNLSVVFTPRNPKRKPLDTLRAVYGNDHYICRFQEPGEIESEFAQIGTAIVLKEFLKYRNPGPLYLPKGKAFAQPTDSPIALPTWLSEEECDY
;
A
#
# COMPACT_ATOMS: atom_id res chain seq x y z
N MET A 1 0.68 -16.79 -10.28
CA MET A 1 0.49 -15.85 -11.39
C MET A 1 -0.50 -16.35 -12.42
N GLU A 2 -0.43 -17.63 -12.83
CA GLU A 2 -1.40 -18.18 -13.79
C GLU A 2 -2.87 -17.98 -13.35
N GLY A 3 -3.69 -17.51 -14.29
CA GLY A 3 -5.12 -17.26 -14.09
C GLY A 3 -5.47 -16.05 -13.22
N ILE A 4 -4.52 -15.16 -12.91
CA ILE A 4 -4.85 -13.82 -12.42
C ILE A 4 -5.12 -12.95 -13.65
N GLU A 5 -6.31 -12.36 -13.71
CA GLU A 5 -6.70 -11.46 -14.78
C GLU A 5 -6.33 -10.02 -14.40
N HIS A 6 -5.77 -9.29 -15.36
CA HIS A 6 -5.38 -7.90 -15.19
C HIS A 6 -6.22 -7.02 -16.11
N ARG A 7 -6.79 -5.96 -15.55
CA ARG A 7 -7.47 -4.94 -16.35
C ARG A 7 -7.40 -3.59 -15.69
N ARG A 8 -7.75 -2.55 -16.46
CA ARG A 8 -7.91 -1.19 -15.96
C ARG A 8 -9.39 -0.84 -15.83
N VAL A 9 -9.73 -0.16 -14.75
CA VAL A 9 -11.08 0.38 -14.50
C VAL A 9 -10.98 1.88 -14.27
N ASN A 10 -11.90 2.65 -14.84
CA ASN A 10 -11.97 4.08 -14.61
C ASN A 10 -12.74 4.33 -13.31
N VAL A 11 -12.08 4.91 -12.31
CA VAL A 11 -12.65 5.20 -10.99
C VAL A 11 -12.14 6.57 -10.53
N ASN A 12 -13.04 7.44 -10.08
CA ASN A 12 -12.74 8.73 -9.48
C ASN A 12 -11.69 9.54 -10.27
N GLY A 13 -11.86 9.55 -11.60
CA GLY A 13 -11.02 10.28 -12.54
C GLY A 13 -9.64 9.67 -12.84
N ILE A 14 -9.35 8.43 -12.42
CA ILE A 14 -8.11 7.70 -12.72
C ILE A 14 -8.39 6.35 -13.38
N ASN A 15 -7.45 5.86 -14.18
CA ASN A 15 -7.41 4.48 -14.65
C ASN A 15 -6.65 3.64 -13.62
N MET A 16 -7.38 2.87 -12.83
CA MET A 16 -6.84 1.99 -11.81
C MET A 16 -6.61 0.59 -12.38
N HIS A 17 -5.39 0.08 -12.27
CA HIS A 17 -5.09 -1.33 -12.48
C HIS A 17 -5.69 -2.16 -11.35
N ILE A 18 -6.28 -3.29 -11.74
CA ILE A 18 -6.71 -4.32 -10.81
C ILE A 18 -6.24 -5.70 -11.27
N ALA A 19 -5.87 -6.52 -10.29
CA ALA A 19 -5.63 -7.93 -10.42
C ALA A 19 -6.79 -8.73 -9.79
N GLU A 20 -7.40 -9.61 -10.56
CA GLU A 20 -8.59 -10.36 -10.14
C GLU A 20 -8.41 -11.87 -10.32
N LYS A 21 -8.97 -12.66 -9.40
CA LYS A 21 -9.03 -14.12 -9.53
C LYS A 21 -10.15 -14.73 -8.70
N GLY A 22 -10.79 -15.76 -9.26
CA GLY A 22 -11.82 -16.56 -8.58
C GLY A 22 -13.22 -16.00 -8.72
N GLU A 23 -14.18 -16.75 -8.18
CA GLU A 23 -15.62 -16.45 -8.20
C GLU A 23 -16.18 -16.68 -6.78
N GLY A 24 -17.29 -16.02 -6.46
CA GLY A 24 -17.91 -16.07 -5.13
C GLY A 24 -17.82 -14.73 -4.40
N PRO A 25 -17.99 -14.71 -3.06
CA PRO A 25 -17.99 -13.48 -2.26
C PRO A 25 -16.71 -12.67 -2.46
N LEU A 26 -16.85 -11.35 -2.63
CA LEU A 26 -15.72 -10.49 -2.93
C LEU A 26 -14.82 -10.23 -1.72
N ILE A 27 -13.51 -10.35 -1.93
CA ILE A 27 -12.45 -9.89 -1.03
C ILE A 27 -11.63 -8.82 -1.75
N LEU A 28 -11.69 -7.60 -1.24
CA LEU A 28 -10.85 -6.49 -1.69
C LEU A 28 -9.55 -6.45 -0.86
N PHE A 29 -8.41 -6.54 -1.53
CA PHE A 29 -7.09 -6.40 -0.92
C PHE A 29 -6.52 -5.00 -1.14
N ILE A 30 -5.92 -4.40 -0.12
CA ILE A 30 -5.41 -3.02 -0.15
C ILE A 30 -3.97 -3.02 0.34
N HIS A 31 -3.03 -2.86 -0.58
CA HIS A 31 -1.58 -2.87 -0.29
C HIS A 31 -1.12 -1.56 0.39
N GLY A 32 0.11 -1.56 0.93
CA GLY A 32 0.72 -0.39 1.57
C GLY A 32 1.93 0.16 0.81
N PHE A 33 2.90 0.72 1.54
CA PHE A 33 4.15 1.23 0.99
C PHE A 33 5.33 0.31 1.33
N PRO A 34 6.29 0.08 0.40
CA PRO A 34 6.27 0.35 -1.04
C PRO A 34 5.75 -0.88 -1.82
N ASP A 35 4.50 -1.27 -1.57
CA ASP A 35 3.91 -2.50 -2.12
C ASP A 35 3.23 -2.25 -3.49
N LEU A 36 2.74 -3.34 -4.09
CA LEU A 36 1.81 -3.36 -5.23
C LEU A 36 0.68 -4.35 -4.95
N TRP A 37 -0.28 -4.48 -5.88
CA TRP A 37 -1.23 -5.60 -5.90
C TRP A 37 -0.53 -6.95 -5.69
N TYR A 38 0.69 -7.07 -6.23
CA TYR A 38 1.52 -8.28 -6.25
C TYR A 38 1.91 -8.79 -4.86
N SER A 39 1.93 -7.91 -3.85
CA SER A 39 2.15 -8.32 -2.45
C SER A 39 1.06 -9.28 -1.93
N TRP A 40 -0.09 -9.32 -2.60
CA TRP A 40 -1.21 -10.22 -2.26
C TRP A 40 -1.25 -11.52 -3.08
N ARG A 41 -0.26 -11.79 -3.96
CA ARG A 41 -0.29 -12.93 -4.90
C ARG A 41 -0.57 -14.28 -4.25
N HIS A 42 -0.07 -14.51 -3.03
CA HIS A 42 -0.28 -15.76 -2.30
C HIS A 42 -1.70 -15.86 -1.74
N GLN A 43 -2.22 -14.77 -1.17
CA GLN A 43 -3.57 -14.70 -0.60
C GLN A 43 -4.62 -14.80 -1.71
N ILE A 44 -4.41 -14.12 -2.85
CA ILE A 44 -5.26 -14.22 -4.04
C ILE A 44 -5.35 -15.68 -4.50
N ALA A 45 -4.21 -16.37 -4.66
CA ALA A 45 -4.20 -17.77 -5.08
C ALA A 45 -4.90 -18.70 -4.07
N ALA A 46 -4.63 -18.52 -2.78
CA ALA A 46 -5.21 -19.36 -1.73
C ALA A 46 -6.72 -19.16 -1.61
N LEU A 47 -7.19 -17.91 -1.49
CA LEU A 47 -8.60 -17.60 -1.24
C LEU A 47 -9.47 -17.82 -2.49
N ALA A 48 -8.94 -17.57 -3.69
CA ALA A 48 -9.65 -17.95 -4.92
C ALA A 48 -9.89 -19.46 -5.02
N SER A 49 -8.96 -20.29 -4.57
CA SER A 49 -9.15 -21.75 -4.57
C SER A 49 -10.17 -22.24 -3.53
N LEU A 50 -10.57 -21.37 -2.60
CA LEU A 50 -11.60 -21.62 -1.59
C LEU A 50 -12.97 -21.04 -1.97
N GLY A 51 -13.14 -20.55 -3.21
CA GLY A 51 -14.43 -20.04 -3.71
C GLY A 51 -14.72 -18.59 -3.31
N TYR A 52 -13.67 -17.77 -3.16
CA TYR A 52 -13.80 -16.32 -3.04
C TYR A 52 -13.36 -15.62 -4.32
N ARG A 53 -13.98 -14.48 -4.64
CA ARG A 53 -13.48 -13.59 -5.69
C ARG A 53 -12.52 -12.58 -5.10
N CYS A 54 -11.26 -12.65 -5.47
CA CYS A 54 -10.21 -11.77 -4.99
C CYS A 54 -9.99 -10.62 -5.96
N VAL A 55 -9.96 -9.38 -5.46
CA VAL A 55 -9.62 -8.17 -6.23
C VAL A 55 -8.54 -7.39 -5.49
N ALA A 56 -7.42 -7.12 -6.14
CA ALA A 56 -6.31 -6.34 -5.61
C ALA A 56 -5.96 -5.21 -6.59
N PRO A 57 -6.35 -3.95 -6.32
CA PRO A 57 -5.88 -2.80 -7.09
C PRO A 57 -4.42 -2.48 -6.81
N ASP A 58 -3.75 -1.90 -7.80
CA ASP A 58 -2.70 -0.92 -7.52
C ASP A 58 -3.35 0.40 -7.12
N LEU A 59 -3.01 0.92 -5.95
CA LEU A 59 -3.58 2.18 -5.47
C LEU A 59 -3.11 3.36 -6.32
N ARG A 60 -3.82 4.50 -6.21
CA ARG A 60 -3.45 5.77 -6.86
C ARG A 60 -1.95 6.06 -6.71
N GLY A 61 -1.26 6.20 -7.84
CA GLY A 61 0.17 6.45 -7.92
C GLY A 61 1.10 5.27 -7.67
N TYR A 62 0.57 4.04 -7.65
CA TYR A 62 1.34 2.81 -7.59
C TYR A 62 1.19 1.99 -8.87
N GLY A 63 2.23 1.21 -9.19
CA GLY A 63 2.24 0.21 -10.25
C GLY A 63 1.67 0.71 -11.57
N ASP A 64 0.67 -0.01 -12.07
CA ASP A 64 0.04 0.24 -13.36
C ASP A 64 -1.19 1.19 -13.27
N THR A 65 -1.43 1.80 -12.11
CA THR A 65 -2.48 2.82 -11.89
C THR A 65 -1.96 4.23 -12.18
N ASP A 66 -2.84 5.09 -12.69
CA ASP A 66 -2.48 6.49 -12.98
C ASP A 66 -1.85 7.21 -11.77
N LEU A 67 -0.89 8.10 -12.08
CA LEU A 67 -0.08 8.86 -11.13
C LEU A 67 -0.41 10.37 -11.21
N PRO A 68 -1.41 10.86 -10.47
CA PRO A 68 -1.69 12.29 -10.35
C PRO A 68 -0.45 13.09 -9.93
N ALA A 69 -0.21 14.24 -10.58
CA ALA A 69 1.06 14.97 -10.41
C ALA A 69 1.22 15.72 -9.07
N THR A 70 0.13 16.02 -8.35
CA THR A 70 0.19 16.89 -7.17
C THR A 70 0.08 16.09 -5.87
N PRO A 71 0.92 16.35 -4.84
CA PRO A 71 0.81 15.67 -3.55
C PRO A 71 -0.56 15.82 -2.88
N THR A 72 -1.26 16.93 -3.16
CA THR A 72 -2.62 17.18 -2.66
C THR A 72 -3.69 16.24 -3.23
N ALA A 73 -3.38 15.49 -4.30
CA ALA A 73 -4.28 14.49 -4.89
C ALA A 73 -4.21 13.11 -4.20
N TYR A 74 -3.47 12.99 -3.10
CA TYR A 74 -3.23 11.72 -2.38
C TYR A 74 -3.80 11.72 -0.95
N THR A 75 -4.76 12.61 -0.66
CA THR A 75 -5.41 12.59 0.66
C THR A 75 -6.20 11.29 0.85
N SER A 76 -6.42 10.89 2.10
CA SER A 76 -7.27 9.74 2.43
C SER A 76 -8.66 9.79 1.78
N LEU A 77 -9.21 10.99 1.56
CA LEU A 77 -10.51 11.13 0.87
C LEU A 77 -10.45 10.77 -0.61
N HIS A 78 -9.34 11.08 -1.32
CA HIS A 78 -9.17 10.67 -2.71
C HIS A 78 -9.07 9.15 -2.80
N VAL A 79 -8.19 8.53 -2.01
CA VAL A 79 -7.97 7.08 -2.06
C VAL A 79 -9.23 6.31 -1.63
N VAL A 80 -9.96 6.77 -0.61
CA VAL A 80 -11.26 6.16 -0.26
C VAL A 80 -12.31 6.40 -1.35
N GLY A 81 -12.30 7.55 -2.03
CA GLY A 81 -13.14 7.80 -3.20
C GLY A 81 -12.86 6.80 -4.34
N ASP A 82 -11.59 6.55 -4.64
CA ASP A 82 -11.17 5.58 -5.65
C ASP A 82 -11.70 4.17 -5.32
N LEU A 83 -11.50 3.72 -4.07
CA LEU A 83 -11.96 2.40 -3.63
C LEU A 83 -13.48 2.30 -3.55
N THR A 84 -14.15 3.40 -3.25
CA THR A 84 -15.62 3.46 -3.24
C THR A 84 -16.17 3.20 -4.64
N GLU A 85 -15.68 3.93 -5.64
CA GLU A 85 -16.10 3.73 -7.03
C GLU A 85 -15.63 2.38 -7.57
N LEU A 86 -14.46 1.90 -7.16
CA LEU A 86 -14.02 0.54 -7.48
C LEU A 86 -15.03 -0.50 -7.00
N LEU A 87 -15.49 -0.40 -5.75
CA LEU A 87 -16.49 -1.32 -5.21
C LEU A 87 -17.82 -1.26 -6.00
N ASP A 88 -18.21 -0.10 -6.52
CA ASP A 88 -19.39 0.02 -7.38
C ASP A 88 -19.21 -0.72 -8.72
N VAL A 89 -17.97 -0.83 -9.21
CA VAL A 89 -17.64 -1.58 -10.44
C VAL A 89 -17.49 -3.08 -10.18
N VAL A 90 -16.88 -3.49 -9.06
CA VAL A 90 -16.47 -4.90 -8.86
C VAL A 90 -17.39 -5.70 -7.96
N ALA A 91 -18.16 -5.08 -7.05
CA ALA A 91 -18.97 -5.85 -6.09
C ALA A 91 -20.19 -6.54 -6.72
N GLY A 92 -20.62 -6.13 -7.91
CA GLY A 92 -21.86 -6.64 -8.52
C GLY A 92 -23.07 -6.34 -7.64
N ASP A 93 -23.86 -7.36 -7.33
CA ASP A 93 -25.04 -7.24 -6.46
C ASP A 93 -24.72 -7.34 -4.96
N GLU A 94 -23.44 -7.49 -4.58
CA GLU A 94 -23.04 -7.58 -3.18
C GLU A 94 -23.17 -6.23 -2.47
N GLU A 95 -24.08 -6.15 -1.50
CA GLU A 95 -24.20 -4.96 -0.64
C GLU A 95 -22.93 -4.71 0.18
N LYS A 96 -22.27 -5.79 0.62
CA LYS A 96 -21.10 -5.75 1.50
C LYS A 96 -20.04 -6.76 1.10
N VAL A 97 -18.78 -6.35 1.13
CA VAL A 97 -17.62 -7.17 0.76
C VAL A 97 -16.67 -7.38 1.94
N PHE A 98 -15.77 -8.35 1.84
CA PHE A 98 -14.65 -8.48 2.77
C PHE A 98 -13.51 -7.56 2.35
N VAL A 99 -12.80 -6.99 3.33
CA VAL A 99 -11.63 -6.14 3.06
C VAL A 99 -10.42 -6.64 3.83
N VAL A 100 -9.27 -6.66 3.16
CA VAL A 100 -7.96 -6.97 3.74
C VAL A 100 -7.01 -5.81 3.46
N GLY A 101 -6.39 -5.23 4.49
CA GLY A 101 -5.47 -4.10 4.35
C GLY A 101 -4.11 -4.34 5.01
N HIS A 102 -3.03 -3.80 4.44
CA HIS A 102 -1.67 -3.82 4.99
C HIS A 102 -1.06 -2.41 4.99
N ASP A 103 -0.36 -2.02 6.06
CA ASP A 103 0.40 -0.76 6.13
C ASP A 103 -0.47 0.50 5.78
N TRP A 104 -0.12 1.32 4.79
CA TRP A 104 -0.96 2.42 4.31
C TRP A 104 -2.33 1.94 3.79
N GLY A 105 -2.39 0.73 3.25
CA GLY A 105 -3.63 0.07 2.88
C GLY A 105 -4.49 -0.27 4.09
N ALA A 106 -3.90 -0.61 5.24
CA ALA A 106 -4.65 -0.79 6.48
C ALA A 106 -5.22 0.53 7.00
N MET A 107 -4.46 1.63 6.93
CA MET A 107 -4.98 2.99 7.24
C MET A 107 -6.13 3.39 6.32
N THR A 108 -6.03 3.04 5.04
CA THR A 108 -7.08 3.26 4.04
C THR A 108 -8.30 2.40 4.34
N ALA A 109 -8.13 1.13 4.68
CA ALA A 109 -9.22 0.23 5.05
C ALA A 109 -9.96 0.67 6.32
N TRP A 110 -9.24 1.24 7.32
CA TRP A 110 -9.87 1.89 8.47
C TRP A 110 -10.75 3.07 8.03
N SER A 111 -10.24 3.92 7.15
CA SER A 111 -10.96 5.10 6.66
C SER A 111 -12.18 4.71 5.81
N LEU A 112 -12.04 3.72 4.92
CA LEU A 112 -13.12 3.14 4.15
C LEU A 112 -14.20 2.56 5.07
N SER A 113 -13.82 1.82 6.11
CA SER A 113 -14.75 1.25 7.08
C SER A 113 -15.48 2.32 7.91
N LEU A 114 -14.83 3.45 8.22
CA LEU A 114 -15.46 4.56 8.91
C LEU A 114 -16.44 5.34 8.03
N TYR A 115 -16.08 5.59 6.77
CA TYR A 115 -16.88 6.44 5.87
C TYR A 115 -17.96 5.66 5.13
N ARG A 116 -17.74 4.36 4.86
CA ARG A 116 -18.58 3.48 4.04
C ARG A 116 -18.88 2.15 4.74
N SER A 117 -19.14 2.19 6.05
CA SER A 117 -19.39 0.98 6.88
C SER A 117 -20.50 0.07 6.34
N GLU A 118 -21.45 0.63 5.59
CA GLU A 118 -22.53 -0.08 4.91
C GLU A 118 -22.05 -0.97 3.76
N ARG A 119 -20.81 -0.81 3.29
CA ARG A 119 -20.18 -1.62 2.22
C ARG A 119 -19.24 -2.70 2.74
N ILE A 120 -18.96 -2.73 4.05
CA ILE A 120 -17.94 -3.60 4.63
C ILE A 120 -18.60 -4.70 5.46
N LYS A 121 -18.38 -5.96 5.07
CA LYS A 121 -18.87 -7.14 5.78
C LYS A 121 -18.00 -7.47 6.98
N ALA A 122 -16.69 -7.54 6.77
CA ALA A 122 -15.67 -7.70 7.81
C ALA A 122 -14.32 -7.20 7.29
N LEU A 123 -13.42 -6.86 8.23
CA LEU A 123 -12.11 -6.29 7.96
C LEU A 123 -11.02 -7.16 8.59
N VAL A 124 -9.98 -7.51 7.82
CA VAL A 124 -8.72 -8.07 8.30
C VAL A 124 -7.62 -7.05 8.04
N ASN A 125 -7.10 -6.42 9.09
CA ASN A 125 -6.06 -5.39 8.96
C ASN A 125 -4.73 -5.86 9.54
N LEU A 126 -3.66 -5.63 8.79
CA LEU A 126 -2.30 -6.09 9.07
C LEU A 126 -1.38 -4.88 9.32
N SER A 127 -0.44 -5.04 10.25
CA SER A 127 0.57 -4.03 10.65
C SER A 127 0.00 -2.81 11.41
N VAL A 128 -0.90 -2.02 10.80
CA VAL A 128 -1.30 -0.70 11.33
C VAL A 128 -2.63 -0.76 12.08
N VAL A 129 -2.55 -0.57 13.41
CA VAL A 129 -3.73 -0.50 14.29
C VAL A 129 -4.52 0.79 14.08
N PHE A 130 -5.83 0.74 14.37
CA PHE A 130 -6.65 1.94 14.39
C PHE A 130 -6.18 2.90 15.49
N THR A 131 -5.90 4.15 15.11
CA THR A 131 -5.53 5.21 16.06
C THR A 131 -6.51 6.38 15.93
N PRO A 132 -7.39 6.60 16.92
CA PRO A 132 -8.31 7.73 16.90
C PRO A 132 -7.58 9.07 16.72
N ARG A 133 -8.14 9.95 15.88
CA ARG A 133 -7.56 11.26 15.62
C ARG A 133 -7.53 12.10 16.89
N ASN A 134 -6.34 12.55 17.31
CA ASN A 134 -6.21 13.53 18.38
C ASN A 134 -6.58 14.93 17.84
N PRO A 135 -7.63 15.60 18.35
CA PRO A 135 -8.05 16.91 17.83
C PRO A 135 -7.08 18.03 18.17
N LYS A 136 -6.16 17.84 19.12
CA LYS A 136 -5.23 18.86 19.63
C LYS A 136 -3.85 18.85 18.96
N ARG A 137 -3.49 17.81 18.21
CA ARG A 137 -2.16 17.65 17.60
C ARG A 137 -2.28 17.08 16.20
N LYS A 138 -1.47 17.58 15.28
CA LYS A 138 -1.37 16.97 13.95
C LYS A 138 -0.57 15.66 14.04
N PRO A 139 -0.90 14.64 13.22
CA PRO A 139 -0.18 13.36 13.24
C PRO A 139 1.33 13.51 13.01
N LEU A 140 1.73 14.30 12.01
CA LEU A 140 3.14 14.52 11.69
C LEU A 140 3.89 15.22 12.83
N ASP A 141 3.30 16.25 13.45
CA ASP A 141 3.90 16.94 14.59
C ASP A 141 4.12 15.97 15.77
N THR A 142 3.21 15.02 15.94
CA THR A 142 3.34 13.98 16.98
C THR A 142 4.48 13.02 16.66
N LEU A 143 4.58 12.53 15.43
CA LEU A 143 5.69 11.67 14.99
C LEU A 143 7.04 12.38 15.13
N ARG A 144 7.11 13.64 14.70
CA ARG A 144 8.32 14.46 14.80
C ARG A 144 8.73 14.71 16.25
N ALA A 145 7.78 14.93 17.15
CA ALA A 145 8.06 15.12 18.57
C ALA A 145 8.55 13.84 19.27
N VAL A 146 8.06 12.67 18.85
CA VAL A 146 8.40 11.37 19.47
C VAL A 146 9.69 10.78 18.91
N TYR A 147 9.87 10.84 17.58
CA TYR A 147 10.97 10.16 16.87
C TYR A 147 11.99 11.12 16.25
N GLY A 148 11.74 12.42 16.24
CA GLY A 148 12.64 13.40 15.63
C GLY A 148 12.55 13.47 14.10
N ASN A 149 13.41 14.31 13.50
CA ASN A 149 13.35 14.64 12.07
C ASN A 149 13.89 13.53 11.16
N ASP A 150 14.74 12.64 11.67
CA ASP A 150 15.31 11.53 10.89
C ASP A 150 14.36 10.35 10.77
N HIS A 151 13.23 10.35 11.49
CA HIS A 151 12.19 9.33 11.32
C HIS A 151 11.69 9.31 9.88
N TYR A 152 11.57 8.13 9.26
CA TYR A 152 11.30 8.00 7.83
C TYR A 152 10.06 8.80 7.36
N ILE A 153 8.94 8.74 8.10
CA ILE A 153 7.75 9.53 7.76
C ILE A 153 8.05 11.03 7.76
N CYS A 154 8.89 11.52 8.68
CA CYS A 154 9.27 12.94 8.73
C CYS A 154 10.18 13.33 7.56
N ARG A 155 11.06 12.42 7.11
CA ARG A 155 11.91 12.61 5.93
C ARG A 155 11.14 12.61 4.62
N PHE A 156 10.00 11.92 4.55
CA PHE A 156 9.18 11.81 3.35
C PHE A 156 8.28 13.05 3.10
N GLN A 157 8.38 14.09 3.92
CA GLN A 157 7.46 15.23 3.85
C GLN A 157 7.86 16.32 2.87
N GLU A 158 9.17 16.46 2.57
CA GLU A 158 9.66 17.48 1.65
C GLU A 158 9.78 16.86 0.24
N PRO A 159 8.91 17.24 -0.72
CA PRO A 159 8.89 16.62 -2.04
C PRO A 159 10.24 16.75 -2.76
N GLY A 160 10.73 15.64 -3.28
CA GLY A 160 12.00 15.57 -4.02
C GLY A 160 13.24 15.39 -3.14
N GLU A 161 13.15 15.56 -1.81
CA GLU A 161 14.33 15.39 -0.96
C GLU A 161 14.72 13.92 -0.87
N ILE A 162 13.85 13.06 -0.33
CA ILE A 162 14.17 11.64 -0.17
C ILE A 162 14.22 10.91 -1.51
N GLU A 163 13.41 11.35 -2.48
CA GLU A 163 13.40 10.84 -3.84
C GLU A 163 14.76 11.07 -4.52
N SER A 164 15.42 12.21 -4.28
CA SER A 164 16.76 12.46 -4.80
C SER A 164 17.83 11.56 -4.18
N GLU A 165 17.71 11.23 -2.88
CA GLU A 165 18.59 10.27 -2.21
C GLU A 165 18.36 8.85 -2.74
N PHE A 166 17.09 8.45 -2.91
CA PHE A 166 16.72 7.15 -3.47
C PHE A 166 17.16 7.00 -4.92
N ALA A 167 17.09 8.05 -5.73
CA ALA A 167 17.57 8.03 -7.11
C ALA A 167 19.08 7.77 -7.21
N GLN A 168 19.89 8.21 -6.23
CA GLN A 168 21.33 7.97 -6.22
C GLN A 168 21.72 6.52 -5.94
N ILE A 169 20.92 5.81 -5.14
CA ILE A 169 21.15 4.40 -4.80
C ILE A 169 20.41 3.45 -5.75
N GLY A 170 19.36 3.90 -6.42
CA GLY A 170 18.59 3.13 -7.39
C GLY A 170 17.42 2.36 -6.78
N THR A 171 16.30 2.29 -7.51
CA THR A 171 15.02 1.74 -7.06
C THR A 171 15.13 0.30 -6.54
N ALA A 172 15.89 -0.56 -7.23
CA ALA A 172 16.08 -1.95 -6.82
C ALA A 172 16.70 -2.04 -5.41
N ILE A 173 17.74 -1.24 -5.12
CA ILE A 173 18.35 -1.20 -3.79
C ILE A 173 17.36 -0.69 -2.75
N VAL A 174 16.62 0.39 -3.05
CA VAL A 174 15.60 0.96 -2.15
C VAL A 174 14.54 -0.08 -1.76
N LEU A 175 13.97 -0.77 -2.75
CA LEU A 175 12.95 -1.79 -2.51
C LEU A 175 13.51 -2.94 -1.68
N LYS A 176 14.71 -3.44 -2.01
CA LYS A 176 15.36 -4.50 -1.23
C LYS A 176 15.62 -4.08 0.22
N GLU A 177 16.05 -2.84 0.46
CA GLU A 177 16.24 -2.31 1.82
C GLU A 177 14.94 -2.24 2.62
N PHE A 178 13.83 -1.81 2.01
CA PHE A 178 12.52 -1.81 2.68
C PHE A 178 12.00 -3.23 2.92
N LEU A 179 11.99 -4.09 1.90
CA LEU A 179 11.38 -5.42 1.97
C LEU A 179 12.17 -6.40 2.87
N LYS A 180 13.49 -6.18 3.02
CA LYS A 180 14.31 -6.96 3.96
C LYS A 180 14.27 -6.43 5.40
N TYR A 181 13.71 -5.24 5.63
CA TYR A 181 13.75 -4.58 6.92
C TYR A 181 13.02 -5.40 7.98
N ARG A 182 13.74 -5.81 9.03
CA ARG A 182 13.21 -6.68 10.11
C ARG A 182 13.37 -6.09 11.51
N ASN A 183 13.89 -4.88 11.61
CA ASN A 183 14.01 -4.22 12.91
C ASN A 183 12.59 -3.73 13.32
N PRO A 184 12.03 -4.18 14.45
CA PRO A 184 10.71 -3.74 14.89
C PRO A 184 10.69 -2.31 15.43
N GLY A 185 11.86 -1.67 15.58
CA GLY A 185 11.99 -0.27 15.97
C GLY A 185 11.63 0.71 14.85
N PRO A 186 11.54 2.01 15.18
CA PRO A 186 11.31 3.05 14.19
C PRO A 186 12.44 3.09 13.15
N LEU A 187 12.06 3.18 11.87
CA LEU A 187 13.00 3.39 10.78
C LEU A 187 13.48 4.84 10.76
N TYR A 188 14.79 5.00 10.80
CA TYR A 188 15.46 6.29 10.65
C TYR A 188 16.21 6.34 9.32
N LEU A 189 16.05 7.43 8.59
CA LEU A 189 16.78 7.75 7.39
C LEU A 189 17.42 9.12 7.62
N PRO A 190 18.62 9.25 8.18
CA PRO A 190 19.26 10.56 8.33
C PRO A 190 19.57 11.18 6.97
N LYS A 191 19.49 12.52 6.86
CA LYS A 191 19.72 13.23 5.60
C LYS A 191 21.10 12.93 4.99
N GLY A 192 21.12 12.57 3.71
CA GLY A 192 22.32 12.16 2.97
C GLY A 192 22.88 10.80 3.38
N LYS A 193 22.15 10.01 4.16
CA LYS A 193 22.57 8.69 4.66
C LYS A 193 21.42 7.68 4.65
N ALA A 194 20.50 7.78 3.69
CA ALA A 194 19.46 6.76 3.50
C ALA A 194 20.10 5.35 3.45
N PHE A 195 19.62 4.46 4.33
CA PHE A 195 20.08 3.07 4.54
C PHE A 195 21.54 2.85 4.98
N ALA A 196 22.39 3.89 4.98
CA ALA A 196 23.75 3.91 5.53
C ALA A 196 24.72 2.79 5.07
N GLN A 197 24.38 2.00 4.04
CA GLN A 197 25.26 0.98 3.46
C GLN A 197 25.88 1.47 2.15
N PRO A 198 27.15 1.10 1.86
CA PRO A 198 27.71 1.29 0.52
C PRO A 198 26.84 0.61 -0.53
N THR A 199 26.57 1.29 -1.64
CA THR A 199 25.71 0.80 -2.73
C THR A 199 26.13 -0.56 -3.30
N ASP A 200 27.40 -0.92 -3.15
CA ASP A 200 27.99 -2.14 -3.69
C ASP A 200 27.91 -3.33 -2.71
N SER A 201 27.28 -3.15 -1.54
CA SER A 201 27.16 -4.21 -0.55
C SER A 201 26.08 -5.21 -0.97
N PRO A 202 26.35 -6.53 -0.97
CA PRO A 202 25.34 -7.52 -1.31
C PRO A 202 24.18 -7.46 -0.30
N ILE A 203 22.95 -7.35 -0.82
CA ILE A 203 21.74 -7.32 -0.01
C ILE A 203 21.16 -8.73 0.10
N ALA A 204 21.23 -9.32 1.29
CA ALA A 204 20.62 -10.62 1.55
C ALA A 204 19.09 -10.50 1.70
N LEU A 205 18.34 -11.02 0.73
CA LEU A 205 16.89 -11.05 0.77
C LEU A 205 16.36 -12.07 1.80
N PRO A 206 15.16 -11.84 2.36
CA PRO A 206 14.41 -12.86 3.08
C PRO A 206 14.22 -14.15 2.27
N THR A 207 14.17 -15.30 2.93
CA THR A 207 13.93 -16.60 2.27
C THR A 207 12.56 -16.72 1.60
N TRP A 208 11.63 -15.79 1.88
CA TRP A 208 10.30 -15.73 1.29
C TRP A 208 10.21 -14.79 0.09
N LEU A 209 11.29 -14.08 -0.25
CA LEU A 209 11.34 -13.12 -1.36
C LEU A 209 12.48 -13.49 -2.30
N SER A 210 12.15 -13.90 -3.51
CA SER A 210 13.16 -14.12 -4.56
C SER A 210 13.62 -12.80 -5.20
N GLU A 211 14.74 -12.85 -5.92
CA GLU A 211 15.20 -11.72 -6.75
C GLU A 211 14.15 -11.36 -7.83
N GLU A 212 13.60 -12.37 -8.51
CA GLU A 212 12.54 -12.19 -9.51
C GLU A 212 11.27 -11.53 -8.92
N GLU A 213 10.90 -11.89 -7.69
CA GLU A 213 9.75 -11.29 -7.01
C GLU A 213 10.02 -9.85 -6.52
N CYS A 214 11.29 -9.50 -6.28
CA CYS A 214 11.68 -8.14 -5.91
C CYS A 214 11.81 -7.23 -7.14
N ASP A 215 12.10 -7.81 -8.31
CA ASP A 215 12.22 -7.12 -9.60
C ASP A 215 10.87 -6.96 -10.34
N TYR A 216 9.78 -7.50 -9.78
CA TYR A 216 8.41 -7.32 -10.28
C TYR A 216 7.93 -5.87 -10.10
#